data_AF-A0A6F8XJZ0-F1
#
_entry.id   AF-A0A6F8XJZ0-F1
#
_cell.length_a   1.000
_cell.length_b   1.000
_cell.length_c   1.000
_cell.angle_alpha   90.00
_cell.angle_beta   90.00
_cell.angle_gamma   90.00
#
_symmetry.space_group_name_H-M   'P 1'
#
loop_
_entity.id
_entity.type
_entity.pdbx_description
1 polymer ?
#
loop_
_entity_poly.entity_id
_entity_poly.type
_entity_poly.pdbx_seq_one_letter_code
_entity_poly.pdbx_strand_id
1 'polypeptide(L)'
;MQELVNLLTDLPPLLIYVLAAVLVAGETAFIVGLVVPAEATLLTVGFLAYLGTLRLVPAVILMIAAGLLGDTLAFRSGRRYGPKLRSGRWGTRIGHERWQKADAMLARLGGRAMLGARWVAFVRTLAPRLAGGAGMPYRRFAPGMRWA
;
A
#
# COMPACT_ATOMS: atom_id res chain seq x y z
N MET A 1 -33.32 8.94 4.25
CA MET A 1 -32.35 8.15 5.05
C MET A 1 -32.62 6.66 4.95
N GLN A 2 -33.89 6.21 5.01
CA GLN A 2 -34.25 4.79 4.82
C GLN A 2 -34.08 4.28 3.37
N GLU A 3 -34.29 5.12 2.35
CA GLU A 3 -34.05 4.71 0.94
C GLU A 3 -32.57 4.41 0.63
N LEU A 4 -31.63 5.17 1.20
CA LEU A 4 -30.19 4.91 1.05
C LEU A 4 -29.76 3.62 1.74
N VAL A 5 -30.41 3.26 2.85
CA VAL A 5 -30.18 2.00 3.58
C VAL A 5 -30.71 0.82 2.75
N ASN A 6 -31.89 0.93 2.14
CA ASN A 6 -32.42 -0.11 1.27
C ASN A 6 -31.58 -0.29 0.00
N LEU A 7 -31.12 0.80 -0.63
CA LEU A 7 -30.23 0.75 -1.80
C LEU A 7 -28.86 0.11 -1.50
N LEU A 8 -28.36 0.23 -0.26
CA LEU A 8 -27.13 -0.41 0.21
C LEU A 8 -27.33 -1.86 0.66
N THR A 9 -28.57 -2.26 0.97
CA THR A 9 -28.93 -3.61 1.41
C THR A 9 -29.29 -4.53 0.23
N ASP A 10 -29.75 -3.96 -0.90
CA ASP A 10 -29.94 -4.67 -2.17
C ASP A 10 -28.64 -4.90 -2.96
N LEU A 11 -27.56 -4.20 -2.60
CA LEU A 11 -26.24 -4.48 -3.18
C LEU A 11 -25.69 -5.76 -2.56
N PRO A 12 -25.24 -6.74 -3.38
CA PRO A 12 -24.65 -7.95 -2.84
C PRO A 12 -23.46 -7.56 -1.94
N PRO A 13 -23.36 -8.06 -0.70
CA PRO A 13 -22.25 -7.74 0.21
C PRO A 13 -20.86 -7.94 -0.42
N LEU A 14 -20.78 -8.85 -1.40
CA LEU A 14 -19.62 -9.05 -2.27
C LEU A 14 -19.17 -7.78 -3.02
N LEU A 15 -20.09 -6.98 -3.54
CA LEU A 15 -19.77 -5.73 -4.25
C LEU A 15 -19.11 -4.72 -3.30
N ILE A 16 -19.61 -4.60 -2.07
CA ILE A 16 -19.04 -3.71 -1.05
C ILE A 16 -17.62 -4.17 -0.69
N TYR A 17 -17.41 -5.48 -0.52
CA TYR A 17 -16.08 -6.04 -0.29
C TYR A 17 -15.11 -5.77 -1.46
N VAL A 18 -15.55 -6.02 -2.69
CA VAL A 18 -14.71 -5.82 -3.89
C VAL A 18 -14.38 -4.35 -4.08
N LEU A 19 -15.35 -3.46 -3.93
CA LEU A 19 -15.13 -2.02 -4.10
C LEU A 19 -14.13 -1.49 -3.07
N ALA A 20 -14.31 -1.87 -1.81
CA ALA A 20 -13.38 -1.49 -0.75
C ALA A 20 -11.97 -2.08 -0.97
N ALA A 21 -11.87 -3.32 -1.45
CA ALA A 21 -10.60 -3.95 -1.80
C ALA A 21 -9.88 -3.23 -2.94
N VAL A 22 -10.62 -2.87 -3.99
CA VAL A 22 -10.09 -2.14 -5.15
C VAL A 22 -9.64 -0.75 -4.75
N LEU A 23 -10.39 -0.06 -3.88
CA LEU A 23 -9.99 1.26 -3.36
C LEU A 23 -8.69 1.16 -2.55
N VAL A 24 -8.62 0.24 -1.58
CA VAL A 24 -7.42 0.03 -0.75
C VAL A 24 -6.21 -0.37 -1.60
N ALA A 25 -6.39 -1.32 -2.52
CA ALA A 25 -5.31 -1.77 -3.42
C ALA A 25 -4.91 -0.69 -4.42
N GLY A 26 -5.86 0.10 -4.93
CA GLY A 26 -5.63 1.17 -5.90
C GLY A 26 -4.86 2.34 -5.31
N GLU A 27 -5.23 2.77 -4.11
CA GLU A 27 -4.54 3.84 -3.38
C GLU A 27 -3.07 3.48 -3.13
N THR A 28 -2.84 2.28 -2.61
CA THR A 28 -1.51 1.75 -2.35
C THR A 28 -0.72 1.56 -3.65
N ALA A 29 -1.34 1.10 -4.74
CA ALA A 29 -0.69 0.84 -6.02
C ALA A 29 -0.39 2.08 -6.88
N PHE A 30 -1.16 3.17 -6.79
CA PHE A 30 -0.99 4.35 -7.65
C PHE A 30 -0.52 5.66 -6.97
N ILE A 31 -0.32 5.72 -5.64
CA ILE A 31 -0.12 7.01 -4.94
C ILE A 31 -1.29 7.94 -5.22
N VAL A 32 -2.48 7.37 -5.46
CA VAL A 32 -3.74 8.13 -5.59
C VAL A 32 -4.33 8.32 -4.18
N GLY A 33 -3.48 8.31 -3.14
CA GLY A 33 -3.83 8.65 -1.75
C GLY A 33 -4.21 10.11 -1.53
N LEU A 34 -4.46 10.87 -2.62
CA LEU A 34 -5.03 12.21 -2.55
C LEU A 34 -6.55 12.20 -2.69
N VAL A 35 -7.17 11.14 -3.22
CA VAL A 35 -8.62 11.14 -3.54
C VAL A 35 -9.45 10.37 -2.51
N VAL A 36 -8.93 9.27 -1.96
CA VAL A 36 -9.60 8.49 -0.90
C VAL A 36 -8.53 8.02 0.08
N PRO A 37 -8.65 8.31 1.40
CA PRO A 37 -7.77 7.73 2.41
C PRO A 37 -8.15 6.27 2.70
N ALA A 38 -7.17 5.36 2.73
CA ALA A 38 -7.40 3.95 3.00
C ALA A 38 -7.96 3.77 4.42
N GLU A 39 -7.53 4.61 5.35
CA GLU A 39 -8.04 4.66 6.71
C GLU A 39 -9.55 4.93 6.74
N ALA A 40 -10.02 5.88 5.93
CA ALA A 40 -11.45 6.20 5.85
C ALA A 40 -12.24 4.99 5.32
N THR A 41 -11.73 4.33 4.27
CA THR A 41 -12.35 3.12 3.70
C THR A 41 -12.41 1.99 4.73
N LEU A 42 -11.33 1.73 5.46
CA LEU A 42 -11.27 0.71 6.50
C LEU A 42 -12.22 1.02 7.66
N LEU A 43 -12.32 2.28 8.07
CA LEU A 43 -13.27 2.73 9.09
C LEU A 43 -14.71 2.54 8.62
N THR A 44 -15.03 2.88 7.37
CA THR A 44 -16.36 2.64 6.79
C THR A 44 -16.70 1.15 6.73
N VAL A 45 -15.76 0.30 6.31
CA VAL A 45 -15.94 -1.16 6.29
C VAL A 45 -16.16 -1.71 7.70
N GLY A 46 -15.41 -1.22 8.70
CA GLY A 46 -15.58 -1.60 10.10
C GLY A 46 -16.93 -1.16 10.66
N PHE A 47 -17.39 0.05 10.32
CA PHE A 47 -18.70 0.56 10.71
C PHE A 47 -19.85 -0.24 10.08
N LEU A 48 -19.74 -0.58 8.79
CA LEU A 48 -20.70 -1.47 8.10
C LEU A 48 -20.71 -2.89 8.69
N ALA A 49 -19.57 -3.37 9.18
CA ALA A 49 -19.50 -4.64 9.88
C ALA A 49 -20.19 -4.57 11.27
N TYR A 50 -20.06 -3.44 11.96
CA TYR A 50 -20.76 -3.19 13.23
C TYR A 50 -22.29 -3.14 13.07
N LEU A 51 -22.79 -2.55 11.97
CA LEU A 51 -24.21 -2.49 11.64
C LEU A 51 -24.82 -3.85 11.21
N GLY A 52 -24.01 -4.91 11.12
CA GLY A 52 -24.46 -6.24 10.70
C GLY A 52 -24.61 -6.41 9.18
N THR A 53 -24.34 -5.37 8.39
CA THR A 53 -24.38 -5.41 6.92
C THR A 53 -23.25 -6.27 6.34
N LEU A 54 -22.08 -6.29 7.00
CA LEU A 54 -20.91 -7.07 6.59
C LEU A 54 -20.45 -8.00 7.72
N ARG A 55 -19.94 -9.18 7.35
CA ARG A 55 -19.23 -10.04 8.29
C ARG A 55 -17.81 -9.50 8.50
N LEU A 56 -17.44 -9.26 9.76
CA LEU A 56 -16.14 -8.68 10.12
C LEU A 56 -14.95 -9.55 9.67
N VAL A 57 -15.00 -10.86 9.93
CA VAL A 57 -13.91 -11.78 9.62
C VAL A 57 -13.52 -11.77 8.13
N PRO A 58 -14.43 -11.97 7.17
CA PRO A 58 -14.08 -11.88 5.76
C PRO A 58 -13.69 -10.47 5.35
N ALA A 59 -14.26 -9.41 5.95
CA ALA A 59 -13.83 -8.04 5.71
C ALA A 59 -12.33 -7.87 6.01
N VAL A 60 -11.92 -8.30 7.21
CA VAL A 60 -10.52 -8.19 7.67
C VAL A 60 -9.58 -8.97 6.76
N ILE A 61 -9.90 -10.23 6.44
CA ILE A 61 -9.07 -11.06 5.56
C ILE A 61 -8.90 -10.41 4.19
N LEU A 62 -9.99 -9.88 3.63
CA LEU A 62 -10.03 -9.33 2.30
C LEU A 62 -9.29 -7.98 2.23
N MET A 63 -9.39 -7.15 3.29
CA MET A 63 -8.59 -5.91 3.41
C MET A 63 -7.10 -6.19 3.57
N ILE A 64 -6.73 -7.21 4.35
CA ILE A 64 -5.31 -7.65 4.47
C ILE A 64 -4.79 -8.10 3.11
N ALA A 65 -5.55 -8.92 2.38
CA ALA A 65 -5.17 -9.39 1.06
C ALA A 65 -5.03 -8.22 0.06
N ALA A 66 -5.98 -7.28 0.06
CA ALA A 66 -5.94 -6.09 -0.78
C ALA A 66 -4.70 -5.22 -0.49
N GLY A 67 -4.38 -5.00 0.78
CA GLY A 67 -3.18 -4.27 1.20
C GLY A 67 -1.88 -4.97 0.76
N LEU A 68 -1.78 -6.28 0.94
CA LEU A 68 -0.62 -7.07 0.51
C LEU A 68 -0.43 -7.02 -1.02
N LEU A 69 -1.52 -7.12 -1.78
CA LEU A 69 -1.50 -7.01 -3.24
C LEU A 69 -1.06 -5.60 -3.68
N GLY A 70 -1.61 -4.57 -3.05
CA GLY A 70 -1.24 -3.18 -3.27
C GLY A 70 0.23 -2.89 -3.00
N ASP A 71 0.75 -3.34 -1.85
CA ASP A 71 2.17 -3.25 -1.48
C ASP A 71 3.07 -3.95 -2.51
N THR A 72 2.65 -5.13 -2.98
CA THR A 72 3.38 -5.91 -3.99
C THR A 72 3.42 -5.19 -5.33
N LEU A 73 2.29 -4.62 -5.77
CA LEU A 73 2.19 -3.83 -7.00
C LEU A 73 3.03 -2.56 -6.90
N ALA A 74 2.98 -1.86 -5.77
CA ALA A 74 3.79 -0.68 -5.51
C ALA A 74 5.29 -1.02 -5.57
N PHE A 75 5.72 -2.11 -4.94
CA PHE A 75 7.09 -2.59 -5.00
C PHE A 75 7.53 -2.94 -6.43
N ARG A 76 6.69 -3.67 -7.18
CA ARG A 76 6.98 -4.07 -8.55
C ARG A 76 7.03 -2.86 -9.49
N SER A 77 6.13 -1.89 -9.29
CA SER A 77 6.14 -0.61 -9.99
C SER A 77 7.44 0.14 -9.69
N GLY A 78 7.80 0.28 -8.41
CA GLY A 78 9.08 0.86 -7.99
C GLY A 78 10.29 0.20 -8.66
N ARG A 79 10.33 -1.14 -8.71
CA ARG A 79 11.42 -1.89 -9.35
C ARG A 79 11.50 -1.68 -10.87
N ARG A 80 10.35 -1.57 -11.55
CA ARG A 80 10.30 -1.41 -13.01
C ARG A 80 10.56 0.03 -13.44
N TYR A 81 10.03 1.01 -12.72
CA TYR A 81 10.12 2.43 -13.06
C TYR A 81 11.26 3.16 -12.34
N GLY A 82 11.78 2.62 -11.24
CA GLY A 82 12.89 3.21 -10.46
C GLY A 82 14.14 3.49 -11.28
N PRO A 83 14.66 2.53 -12.08
CA PRO A 83 15.79 2.78 -12.96
C PRO A 83 15.52 3.87 -14.02
N LYS A 84 14.30 3.90 -14.59
CA LYS A 84 13.89 4.92 -15.56
C LYS A 84 13.72 6.31 -14.94
N LEU A 85 13.30 6.38 -13.68
CA LEU A 85 13.23 7.64 -12.91
C LEU A 85 14.63 8.17 -12.57
N ARG A 86 15.56 7.26 -12.19
CA ARG A 86 16.96 7.58 -11.91
C ARG A 86 17.71 8.10 -13.14
N SER A 87 17.47 7.50 -14.31
CA SER A 87 18.07 7.92 -15.59
C SER A 87 17.34 9.10 -16.26
N GLY A 88 16.15 9.47 -15.79
CA GLY A 88 15.35 10.57 -16.33
C GLY A 88 15.78 11.94 -15.81
N ARG A 89 15.21 13.01 -16.39
CA ARG A 89 15.49 14.42 -16.06
C ARG A 89 15.40 14.77 -14.56
N TRP A 90 14.50 14.10 -13.84
CA TRP A 90 14.33 14.28 -12.39
C TRP A 90 15.39 13.53 -11.58
N GLY A 91 15.77 12.31 -11.99
CA GLY A 91 16.82 11.53 -11.34
C GLY A 91 18.21 12.14 -11.51
N THR A 92 18.50 12.72 -12.67
CA THR A 92 19.74 13.48 -12.92
C THR A 92 19.82 14.76 -12.09
N ARG A 93 18.68 15.39 -11.74
CA ARG A 93 18.62 16.55 -10.82
C ARG A 93 18.91 16.18 -9.36
N ILE A 94 18.54 14.96 -8.94
CA ILE A 94 18.83 14.47 -7.58
C ILE A 94 20.32 14.17 -7.41
N GLY A 95 20.99 13.69 -8.47
CA GLY A 95 22.43 13.44 -8.50
C GLY A 95 22.81 12.04 -7.98
N HIS A 96 23.83 11.45 -8.60
CA HIS A 96 24.27 10.07 -8.33
C HIS A 96 24.68 9.83 -6.88
N GLU A 97 25.33 10.79 -6.22
CA GLU A 97 25.72 10.66 -4.80
C GLU A 97 24.53 10.49 -3.85
N ARG A 98 23.42 11.22 -4.08
CA ARG A 98 22.24 11.13 -3.21
C ARG A 98 21.53 9.79 -3.39
N TRP A 99 21.51 9.28 -4.63
CA TRP A 99 21.03 7.94 -4.93
C TRP A 99 21.88 6.86 -4.28
N GLN A 100 23.21 6.99 -4.28
CA GLN A 100 24.10 6.06 -3.57
C GLN A 100 23.92 6.13 -2.06
N LYS A 101 23.77 7.33 -1.48
CA LYS A 101 23.45 7.49 -0.04
C LYS A 101 22.11 6.87 0.32
N ALA A 102 21.09 7.03 -0.53
CA ALA A 102 19.78 6.42 -0.34
C ALA A 102 19.85 4.88 -0.39
N ASP A 103 20.59 4.32 -1.36
CA ASP A 103 20.81 2.88 -1.46
C ASP A 103 21.61 2.35 -0.26
N ALA A 104 22.63 3.08 0.20
CA ALA A 104 23.41 2.74 1.38
C ALA A 104 22.57 2.81 2.66
N MET A 105 21.68 3.80 2.80
CA MET A 105 20.71 3.87 3.90
C MET A 105 19.74 2.70 3.85
N LEU A 106 19.15 2.39 2.69
CA LEU A 106 18.26 1.25 2.55
C LEU A 106 18.98 -0.08 2.83
N ALA A 107 20.24 -0.21 2.43
CA ALA A 107 21.07 -1.37 2.73
C ALA A 107 21.38 -1.49 4.22
N ARG A 108 21.67 -0.38 4.91
CA ARG A 108 21.95 -0.33 6.36
C ARG A 108 20.72 -0.53 7.22
N LEU A 109 19.62 0.14 6.90
CA LEU A 109 18.39 0.08 7.67
C LEU A 109 17.60 -1.20 7.38
N GLY A 110 17.79 -1.79 6.20
CA GLY A 110 17.20 -3.07 5.80
C GLY A 110 15.69 -3.13 6.07
N GLY A 111 15.21 -4.29 6.52
CA GLY A 111 13.81 -4.45 6.87
C GLY A 111 13.36 -3.63 8.10
N ARG A 112 14.30 -3.17 8.96
CA ARG A 112 13.97 -2.37 10.16
C ARG A 112 13.49 -0.97 9.77
N ALA A 113 14.05 -0.37 8.71
CA ALA A 113 13.49 0.85 8.13
C ALA A 113 12.07 0.64 7.63
N MET A 114 11.77 -0.49 6.99
CA MET A 114 10.44 -0.77 6.47
C MET A 114 9.41 -0.93 7.59
N LEU A 115 9.80 -1.52 8.73
CA LEU A 115 8.94 -1.57 9.92
C LEU A 115 8.69 -0.18 10.50
N GLY A 116 9.72 0.68 10.60
CA GLY A 116 9.55 2.07 11.04
C GLY A 116 8.74 2.92 10.08
N ALA A 117 8.96 2.75 8.78
CA ALA A 117 8.26 3.45 7.70
C ALA A 117 6.75 3.21 7.72
N ARG A 118 6.29 2.06 8.24
CA ARG A 118 4.87 1.73 8.36
C ARG A 118 4.10 2.66 9.32
N TRP A 119 4.78 3.31 10.26
CA TRP A 119 4.16 4.20 11.25
C TRP A 119 3.88 5.61 10.73
N VAL A 120 4.49 6.01 9.61
CA VAL A 120 4.27 7.31 9.01
C VAL A 120 3.38 7.14 7.78
N ALA A 121 2.16 7.68 7.82
CA ALA A 121 1.11 7.45 6.81
C ALA A 121 1.55 7.69 5.36
N PHE A 122 2.42 8.67 5.11
CA PHE A 122 2.98 8.93 3.78
C PHE A 122 4.17 8.01 3.44
N VAL A 123 5.01 7.71 4.42
CA VAL A 123 6.21 6.88 4.19
C VAL A 123 5.81 5.42 3.98
N ARG A 124 4.75 4.92 4.63
CA ARG A 124 4.29 3.52 4.47
C ARG A 124 3.85 3.19 3.04
N THR A 125 3.30 4.16 2.30
CA THR A 125 2.84 3.98 0.91
C THR A 125 3.98 4.16 -0.09
N LEU A 126 4.98 4.98 0.25
CA LEU A 126 6.18 5.17 -0.57
C LEU A 126 7.24 4.09 -0.34
N ALA A 127 7.35 3.55 0.87
CA ALA A 127 8.37 2.59 1.25
C ALA A 127 8.44 1.36 0.34
N PRO A 128 7.32 0.71 -0.07
CA PRO A 128 7.36 -0.38 -1.04
C PRO A 128 7.96 0.04 -2.37
N ARG A 129 7.56 1.22 -2.88
CA ARG A 129 8.07 1.75 -4.16
C ARG A 129 9.55 2.08 -4.10
N LEU A 130 9.98 2.74 -3.03
CA LEU A 130 11.37 3.11 -2.81
C LEU A 130 12.25 1.86 -2.65
N ALA A 131 11.80 0.86 -1.89
CA ALA A 131 12.49 -0.43 -1.78
C ALA A 131 12.60 -1.13 -3.14
N GLY A 132 11.51 -1.14 -3.92
CA GLY A 132 11.50 -1.69 -5.26
C GLY A 132 12.49 -0.99 -6.18
N GLY A 133 12.46 0.34 -6.21
CA GLY A 133 13.31 1.18 -7.07
C GLY A 133 14.79 1.19 -6.72
N ALA A 134 15.12 0.97 -5.44
CA ALA A 134 16.48 0.73 -4.98
C ALA A 134 16.99 -0.69 -5.27
N GLY A 135 16.16 -1.57 -5.87
CA GLY A 135 16.56 -2.93 -6.20
C GLY A 135 16.61 -3.88 -4.99
N MET A 136 15.97 -3.53 -3.87
CA MET A 136 15.95 -4.37 -2.67
C MET A 136 15.36 -5.75 -2.99
N PRO A 137 15.94 -6.87 -2.50
CA PRO A 137 15.35 -8.19 -2.68
C PRO A 137 14.04 -8.30 -1.90
N TYR A 138 12.99 -8.85 -2.54
CA TYR A 138 11.63 -8.95 -1.96
C TYR A 138 11.61 -9.67 -0.60
N ARG A 139 12.57 -10.58 -0.37
CA ARG A 139 12.75 -11.31 0.90
C ARG A 139 13.09 -10.41 2.09
N ARG A 140 13.70 -9.23 1.86
CA ARG A 140 13.95 -8.21 2.91
C ARG A 140 12.78 -7.23 3.08
N PHE A 141 11.85 -7.19 2.13
CA PHE A 141 10.65 -6.35 2.17
C PHE A 141 9.46 -7.06 2.83
N ALA A 142 9.25 -8.34 2.54
CA ALA A 142 8.21 -9.13 3.19
C ALA A 142 8.61 -9.43 4.66
N PRO A 143 7.76 -9.09 5.65
CA PRO A 143 8.04 -9.38 7.04
C PRO A 143 7.90 -10.89 7.24
N GLY A 144 8.98 -11.64 7.08
CA GLY A 144 8.89 -13.10 7.22
C GLY A 144 10.13 -13.95 6.97
N MET A 145 11.28 -13.44 6.49
CA MET A 145 12.39 -14.37 6.22
C MET A 145 13.77 -13.81 6.53
N ARG A 146 14.21 -14.11 7.76
CA ARG A 146 15.58 -14.18 8.28
C ARG A 146 16.32 -12.85 8.34
N TRP A 147 16.23 -12.26 9.53
CA TRP A 147 17.10 -11.22 10.05
C TRP A 147 18.41 -11.88 10.48
N ALA A 148 19.39 -11.90 9.57
CA ALA A 148 20.79 -12.11 9.92
C ALA A 148 21.52 -10.80 9.66
#